data_AF-A0A8J5UXU5-F1
#
_entry.id   AF-A0A8J5UXU5-F1
#
_cell.length_a   1.000
_cell.length_b   1.000
_cell.length_c   1.000
_cell.angle_alpha   90.00
_cell.angle_beta   90.00
_cell.angle_gamma   90.00
#
_symmetry.space_group_name_H-M   'P 1'
#
loop_
_entity.id
_entity.type
_entity.pdbx_description
1 polymer ?
#
loop_
_entity_poly.entity_id
_entity_poly.type
_entity_poly.pdbx_seq_one_letter_code
_entity_poly.pdbx_strand_id
1 'polypeptide(L)'
;MALTQFGFMGFTLLCADYLGVATNDEELDGLLHFWRVIGRMLGTEERFNLCNGTVKESKALCRRLLEEIFVPYYTKKSKDFEEMSNALLEGLWPINPFVNNKSFRIFTCHLIASAIPNNNHSLDIDDTPLSLYSKIILHLQLFVHKHLLPVHYWWSRIFRAHFNNQMKIGFYLTEKFPFLAYILYGRKRSYFNIYKFHFD
;
A
#
# COMPACT_ATOMS: atom_id res chain seq x y z
N MET A 1 5.56 10.18 13.02
CA MET A 1 4.40 9.33 13.39
C MET A 1 3.17 9.58 12.52
N ALA A 2 2.61 10.79 12.44
CA ALA A 2 1.41 11.05 11.61
C ALA A 2 1.55 10.62 10.14
N LEU A 3 2.68 10.94 9.50
CA LEU A 3 2.97 10.51 8.12
C LEU A 3 3.02 8.97 7.99
N THR A 4 3.54 8.28 9.01
CA THR A 4 3.55 6.82 9.05
C THR A 4 2.14 6.25 9.18
N GLN A 5 1.28 6.86 10.01
CA GLN A 5 -0.14 6.47 10.10
C GLN A 5 -0.84 6.64 8.75
N PHE A 6 -0.57 7.73 8.02
CA PHE A 6 -1.06 7.88 6.65
C PHE A 6 -0.63 6.72 5.76
N GLY A 7 0.64 6.29 5.83
CA GLY A 7 1.15 5.16 5.06
C GLY A 7 0.38 3.85 5.26
N PHE A 8 -0.23 3.64 6.43
CA PHE A 8 -1.00 2.43 6.73
C PHE A 8 -2.50 2.52 6.43
N MET A 9 -3.13 3.69 6.61
CA MET A 9 -4.59 3.81 6.48
C MET A 9 -5.08 4.93 5.56
N GLY A 10 -4.20 5.84 5.14
CA GLY A 10 -4.55 7.03 4.38
C GLY A 10 -5.21 6.70 3.04
N PHE A 11 -4.61 5.78 2.28
CA PHE A 11 -5.20 5.33 1.01
C PHE A 11 -6.48 4.51 1.19
N THR A 12 -6.68 3.83 2.32
CA THR A 12 -7.97 3.19 2.62
C THR A 12 -9.06 4.25 2.76
N LEU A 13 -8.80 5.36 3.48
CA LEU A 13 -9.78 6.44 3.64
C LEU A 13 -10.07 7.18 2.32
N LEU A 14 -9.04 7.36 1.49
CA LEU A 14 -9.12 8.14 0.24
C LEU A 14 -9.64 7.30 -0.94
N CYS A 15 -9.25 6.03 -1.03
CA CYS A 15 -9.39 5.18 -2.21
C CYS A 15 -10.02 3.81 -1.91
N ALA A 16 -10.81 3.67 -0.83
CA ALA A 16 -11.43 2.40 -0.43
C ALA A 16 -12.06 1.63 -1.59
N ASP A 17 -12.91 2.29 -2.39
CA ASP A 17 -13.61 1.63 -3.51
C ASP A 17 -12.64 1.15 -4.60
N TYR A 18 -11.67 1.99 -5.00
CA TYR A 18 -10.63 1.61 -5.97
C TYR A 18 -9.79 0.42 -5.49
N LEU A 19 -9.55 0.34 -4.18
CA LEU A 19 -8.83 -0.77 -3.53
C LEU A 19 -9.74 -1.99 -3.24
N GLY A 20 -11.03 -1.95 -3.58
CA GLY A 20 -11.98 -3.03 -3.29
C GLY A 20 -12.27 -3.23 -1.80
N VAL A 21 -12.06 -2.20 -0.98
CA VAL A 21 -12.39 -2.20 0.44
C VAL A 21 -13.86 -1.83 0.58
N ALA A 22 -14.73 -2.83 0.79
CA ALA A 22 -16.09 -2.55 1.20
C ALA A 22 -16.08 -2.15 2.66
N THR A 23 -16.55 -0.93 2.92
CA THR A 23 -16.58 -0.36 4.26
C THR A 23 -17.75 0.62 4.39
N ASN A 24 -18.28 0.75 5.59
CA ASN A 24 -19.22 1.81 5.98
C ASN A 24 -18.56 2.81 6.97
N ASP A 25 -19.26 3.90 7.32
CA ASP A 25 -18.72 4.94 8.19
C ASP A 25 -18.35 4.45 9.60
N GLU A 26 -19.08 3.48 10.15
CA GLU A 26 -18.79 2.88 11.47
C GLU A 26 -17.51 2.03 11.42
N GLU A 27 -17.32 1.25 10.37
CA GLU A 27 -16.10 0.47 10.16
C GLU A 27 -14.88 1.36 9.93
N LEU A 28 -15.05 2.49 9.22
CA LEU A 28 -14.00 3.49 9.07
C LEU A 28 -13.67 4.17 10.40
N ASP A 29 -14.67 4.47 11.22
CA ASP A 29 -14.44 5.02 12.57
C ASP A 29 -13.69 4.01 13.45
N GLY A 30 -14.04 2.73 13.38
CA GLY A 30 -13.29 1.64 14.02
C GLY A 30 -11.83 1.55 13.56
N LEU A 31 -11.58 1.67 12.25
CA LEU A 31 -10.22 1.73 11.69
C LEU A 31 -9.43 2.94 12.23
N LEU A 32 -10.06 4.11 12.32
CA LEU A 32 -9.45 5.30 12.89
C LEU A 32 -9.16 5.11 14.37
N HIS A 33 -10.10 4.57 15.14
CA HIS A 33 -9.90 4.28 16.56
C HIS A 33 -8.72 3.34 16.78
N PHE A 34 -8.63 2.26 16.01
CA PHE A 34 -7.51 1.32 16.06
C PHE A 34 -6.17 2.03 15.85
N TRP A 35 -6.03 2.81 14.76
CA TRP A 35 -4.79 3.53 14.48
C TRP A 35 -4.51 4.70 15.44
N ARG A 36 -5.54 5.28 16.04
CA ARG A 36 -5.41 6.27 17.12
C ARG A 36 -4.74 5.66 18.34
N VAL A 37 -5.22 4.49 18.78
CA VAL A 37 -4.67 3.76 19.92
C VAL A 37 -3.23 3.31 19.64
N ILE A 38 -2.94 2.76 18.46
CA ILE A 38 -1.56 2.45 18.05
C ILE A 38 -0.66 3.70 18.14
N GLY A 39 -1.12 4.83 17.61
CA GLY A 39 -0.38 6.09 17.69
C GLY A 39 -0.05 6.49 19.13
N ARG A 40 -1.03 6.39 20.04
CA ARG A 40 -0.86 6.70 21.46
C ARG A 40 0.09 5.74 22.17
N MET A 41 0.00 4.43 21.89
CA MET A 41 0.91 3.42 22.45
C MET A 41 2.36 3.62 21.99
N LEU A 42 2.56 4.17 20.79
CA LEU A 42 3.87 4.55 20.27
C LEU A 42 4.33 5.95 20.72
N GLY A 43 3.63 6.58 21.68
CA GLY A 43 4.00 7.88 22.25
C GLY A 43 3.62 9.10 21.43
N THR A 44 2.74 8.97 20.44
CA THR A 44 2.22 10.12 19.68
C THR A 44 1.25 10.91 20.56
N GLU A 45 1.52 12.19 20.78
CA GLU A 45 0.57 13.08 21.44
C GLU A 45 -0.73 13.19 20.61
N GLU A 46 -1.87 13.29 21.29
CA GLU A 46 -3.18 13.27 20.65
C GLU A 46 -3.38 14.37 19.60
N ARG A 47 -2.78 15.56 19.82
CA ARG A 47 -2.80 16.68 18.86
C ARG A 47 -2.07 16.40 17.54
N PHE A 48 -1.14 15.46 17.54
CA PHE A 48 -0.37 15.05 16.36
C PHE A 48 -0.85 13.70 15.79
N ASN A 49 -1.87 13.11 16.38
CA ASN A 49 -2.42 11.84 15.94
C ASN A 49 -3.38 12.07 14.76
N LEU A 50 -3.02 11.57 13.59
CA LEU A 50 -3.79 11.72 12.35
C LEU A 50 -5.24 11.18 12.50
N CYS A 51 -5.42 10.22 13.40
CA CYS A 51 -6.66 9.48 13.58
C CYS A 51 -7.55 10.06 14.70
N ASN A 52 -7.20 11.21 15.29
CA ASN A 52 -7.92 11.80 16.43
C ASN A 52 -9.25 12.50 16.05
N GLY A 53 -9.52 12.71 14.76
CA GLY A 53 -10.76 13.34 14.29
C GLY A 53 -11.88 12.34 13.99
N THR A 54 -12.98 12.88 13.48
CA THR A 54 -14.03 12.11 12.80
C THR A 54 -13.53 11.56 11.46
N VAL A 55 -14.25 10.59 10.89
CA VAL A 55 -13.95 10.03 9.54
C VAL A 55 -13.80 11.14 8.49
N LYS A 56 -14.69 12.13 8.50
CA LYS A 56 -14.66 13.25 7.56
C LYS A 56 -13.42 14.13 7.72
N GLU A 57 -13.07 14.48 8.96
CA GLU A 57 -11.90 15.30 9.28
C GLU A 57 -10.60 14.57 8.95
N SER A 58 -10.46 13.31 9.36
CA SER A 58 -9.29 12.49 9.04
C SER A 58 -9.13 12.28 7.54
N LYS A 59 -10.23 12.06 6.79
CA LYS A 59 -10.18 11.98 5.33
C LYS A 59 -9.71 13.29 4.68
N ALA A 60 -10.20 14.43 5.16
CA ALA A 60 -9.75 15.74 4.68
C ALA A 60 -8.28 15.99 4.99
N LEU A 61 -7.82 15.63 6.20
CA LEU A 61 -6.42 15.77 6.60
C LEU A 61 -5.50 14.83 5.80
N CYS A 62 -5.89 13.57 5.60
CA CYS A 62 -5.19 12.64 4.72
C CYS A 62 -5.04 13.19 3.30
N ARG A 63 -6.09 13.80 2.74
CA ARG A 63 -6.00 14.43 1.42
C ARG A 63 -4.98 15.56 1.38
N ARG A 64 -5.00 16.45 2.37
CA ARG A 64 -4.00 17.52 2.49
C ARG A 64 -2.58 16.98 2.62
N LEU A 65 -2.37 15.95 3.45
CA LEU A 65 -1.06 15.30 3.57
C LEU A 65 -0.60 14.70 2.24
N LEU A 66 -1.52 14.06 1.51
CA LEU A 66 -1.22 13.49 0.19
C LEU A 66 -0.75 14.57 -0.79
N GLU A 67 -1.51 15.65 -0.91
CA GLU A 67 -1.26 16.75 -1.86
C GLU A 67 -0.06 17.61 -1.46
N GLU A 68 0.02 18.04 -0.20
CA GLU A 68 1.02 19.01 0.27
C GLU A 68 2.37 18.36 0.62
N ILE A 69 2.40 17.04 0.91
CA ILE A 69 3.61 16.35 1.38
C ILE A 69 3.93 15.15 0.50
N PHE A 70 3.08 14.13 0.42
CA PHE A 70 3.48 12.89 -0.25
C PHE A 70 3.75 13.08 -1.74
N VAL A 71 2.90 13.82 -2.47
CA VAL A 71 3.08 14.06 -3.90
C VAL A 71 4.38 14.82 -4.22
N PRO A 72 4.68 15.98 -3.61
CA PRO A 72 5.94 16.69 -3.87
C PRO A 72 7.20 15.87 -3.56
N TYR A 73 7.18 15.06 -2.50
CA TYR A 73 8.34 14.24 -2.14
C TYR A 73 8.45 13.00 -3.04
N TYR A 74 7.33 12.43 -3.49
CA TYR A 74 7.31 11.33 -4.44
C TYR A 74 7.85 11.75 -5.81
N THR A 75 7.51 12.96 -6.29
CA THR A 75 8.01 13.47 -7.58
C THR A 75 9.49 13.84 -7.54
N LYS A 76 10.04 14.17 -6.37
CA LYS A 76 11.48 14.46 -6.20
C LYS A 76 12.39 13.25 -6.50
N LYS A 77 11.88 12.02 -6.39
CA LYS A 77 12.62 10.76 -6.68
C LYS A 77 14.03 10.75 -6.04
N SER A 78 14.12 11.00 -4.72
CA SER A 78 15.43 11.04 -4.05
C SER A 78 16.11 9.68 -4.08
N LYS A 79 17.46 9.67 -4.01
CA LYS A 79 18.23 8.42 -3.97
C LYS A 79 17.78 7.48 -2.84
N ASP A 80 17.59 8.02 -1.64
CA ASP A 80 17.15 7.23 -0.49
C ASP A 80 15.74 6.65 -0.71
N PHE A 81 14.85 7.42 -1.34
CA PHE A 81 13.51 6.94 -1.68
C PHE A 81 13.59 5.77 -2.68
N GLU A 82 14.42 5.89 -3.71
CA GLU A 82 14.66 4.83 -4.69
C GLU A 82 15.21 3.55 -4.02
N GLU A 83 16.25 3.67 -3.20
CA GLU A 83 16.85 2.54 -2.50
C GLU A 83 15.87 1.85 -1.54
N MET A 84 15.19 2.63 -0.70
CA MET A 84 14.23 2.09 0.27
C MET A 84 13.01 1.47 -0.39
N SER A 85 12.45 2.11 -1.41
CA SER A 85 11.29 1.56 -2.13
C SER A 85 11.66 0.30 -2.92
N ASN A 86 12.86 0.23 -3.50
CA ASN A 86 13.36 -0.98 -4.14
C ASN A 86 13.48 -2.13 -3.14
N ALA A 87 14.16 -1.90 -2.01
CA ALA A 87 14.32 -2.91 -0.98
C ALA A 87 12.97 -3.41 -0.43
N LEU A 88 12.01 -2.50 -0.21
CA LEU A 88 10.66 -2.85 0.23
C LEU A 88 9.93 -3.71 -0.79
N LEU A 89 9.88 -3.28 -2.06
CA LEU A 89 9.10 -3.99 -3.09
C LEU A 89 9.73 -5.34 -3.45
N GLU A 90 11.06 -5.44 -3.46
CA GLU A 90 11.76 -6.72 -3.62
C GLU A 90 11.50 -7.66 -2.43
N GLY A 91 11.48 -7.12 -1.21
CA GLY A 91 11.14 -7.88 0.01
C GLY A 91 9.71 -8.39 0.04
N LEU A 92 8.77 -7.68 -0.59
CA LEU A 92 7.36 -8.07 -0.68
C LEU A 92 7.09 -9.08 -1.81
N TRP A 93 7.96 -9.14 -2.83
CA TRP A 93 7.77 -10.02 -3.98
C TRP A 93 7.59 -11.52 -3.63
N PRO A 94 8.34 -12.11 -2.67
CA PRO A 94 8.10 -13.48 -2.21
C PRO A 94 6.70 -13.74 -1.62
N ILE A 95 6.04 -12.71 -1.11
CA ILE A 95 4.69 -12.81 -0.53
C ILE A 95 3.67 -12.65 -1.65
N ASN A 96 3.91 -11.70 -2.55
CA ASN A 96 3.03 -11.39 -3.67
C ASN A 96 3.84 -11.11 -4.96
N PRO A 97 3.97 -12.12 -5.86
CA PRO A 97 4.71 -11.99 -7.11
C PRO A 97 4.17 -10.95 -8.10
N PHE A 98 2.94 -10.44 -7.87
CA PHE A 98 2.36 -9.34 -8.65
C PHE A 98 2.96 -7.98 -8.26
N VAL A 99 3.72 -7.88 -7.16
CA VAL A 99 4.43 -6.66 -6.74
C VAL A 99 5.74 -6.53 -7.54
N ASN A 100 5.63 -6.20 -8.83
CA ASN A 100 6.80 -5.80 -9.62
C ASN A 100 7.14 -4.35 -9.33
N ASN A 101 8.41 -4.06 -9.04
CA ASN A 101 8.88 -2.75 -8.60
C ASN A 101 8.43 -1.59 -9.51
N LYS A 102 8.76 -1.65 -10.82
CA LYS A 102 8.40 -0.62 -11.79
C LYS A 102 6.88 -0.49 -11.96
N SER A 103 6.20 -1.62 -12.11
CA SER A 103 4.73 -1.65 -12.26
C SER A 103 4.02 -1.06 -11.05
N PHE A 104 4.47 -1.41 -9.84
CA PHE A 104 3.84 -0.99 -8.59
C PHE A 104 4.00 0.52 -8.34
N ARG A 105 5.13 1.11 -8.74
CA ARG A 105 5.33 2.57 -8.70
C ARG A 105 4.39 3.31 -9.64
N ILE A 106 4.20 2.82 -10.87
CA ILE A 106 3.24 3.41 -11.81
C ILE A 106 1.80 3.22 -11.32
N PHE A 107 1.48 2.03 -10.80
CA PHE A 107 0.20 1.78 -10.12
C PHE A 107 -0.03 2.75 -8.96
N THR A 108 1.01 3.07 -8.19
CA THR A 108 0.95 4.04 -7.09
C THR A 108 0.64 5.44 -7.62
N CYS A 109 1.22 5.87 -8.75
CA CYS A 109 0.85 7.13 -9.41
C CYS A 109 -0.64 7.14 -9.80
N HIS A 110 -1.17 6.03 -10.35
CA HIS A 110 -2.60 5.92 -10.66
C HIS A 110 -3.48 5.98 -9.41
N LEU A 111 -3.05 5.36 -8.31
CA LEU A 111 -3.76 5.41 -7.03
C LEU A 111 -3.79 6.84 -6.48
N ILE A 112 -2.65 7.53 -6.48
CA ILE A 112 -2.56 8.95 -6.08
C ILE A 112 -3.48 9.80 -6.96
N ALA A 113 -3.45 9.62 -8.28
CA ALA A 113 -4.31 10.35 -9.21
C ALA A 113 -5.80 10.10 -8.94
N SER A 114 -6.18 8.91 -8.47
CA SER A 114 -7.57 8.62 -8.07
C SER A 114 -7.98 9.28 -6.75
N ALA A 115 -7.01 9.60 -5.88
CA ALA A 115 -7.24 10.16 -4.55
C ALA A 115 -7.38 11.69 -4.56
N ILE A 116 -6.78 12.34 -5.56
CA ILE A 116 -6.64 13.80 -5.65
C ILE A 116 -7.67 14.35 -6.65
N PRO A 117 -8.58 15.24 -6.22
CA PRO A 117 -9.56 15.86 -7.11
C PRO A 117 -8.99 16.97 -8.01
N ASN A 118 -7.83 17.55 -7.66
CA ASN A 118 -7.20 18.67 -8.38
C ASN A 118 -5.90 18.26 -9.11
N ASN A 119 -5.87 18.37 -10.43
CA ASN A 119 -4.72 18.04 -11.30
C ASN A 119 -3.56 19.06 -11.26
N ASN A 120 -3.46 19.90 -10.23
CA ASN A 120 -2.47 20.98 -10.17
C ASN A 120 -1.03 20.48 -9.97
N HIS A 121 -0.86 19.23 -9.52
CA HIS A 121 0.44 18.58 -9.46
C HIS A 121 0.58 17.63 -10.64
N SER A 122 1.48 17.93 -11.57
CA SER A 122 1.87 17.01 -12.63
C SER A 122 2.61 15.82 -11.99
N LEU A 123 1.90 14.71 -11.79
CA LEU A 123 2.54 13.44 -11.50
C LEU A 123 3.28 13.00 -12.77
N ASP A 124 4.60 13.16 -12.76
CA ASP A 124 5.47 12.63 -13.79
C ASP A 124 5.49 11.11 -13.68
N ILE A 125 4.62 10.45 -14.46
CA ILE A 125 4.62 9.00 -14.58
C ILE A 125 5.90 8.65 -15.33
N ASP A 126 6.75 7.86 -14.69
CA ASP A 126 8.04 7.49 -15.25
C ASP A 126 7.91 6.90 -16.66
N ASP A 127 8.43 7.62 -17.66
CA ASP A 127 8.38 7.24 -19.07
C ASP A 127 9.40 6.16 -19.44
N THR A 128 10.11 5.58 -18.46
CA THR A 128 11.08 4.52 -18.75
C THR A 128 10.41 3.33 -19.43
N PRO A 129 11.00 2.79 -20.50
CA PRO A 129 10.42 1.68 -21.22
C PRO A 129 10.30 0.46 -20.31
N LEU A 130 9.06 0.08 -20.00
CA LEU A 130 8.77 -1.11 -19.23
C LEU A 130 9.07 -2.37 -20.04
N SER A 131 9.61 -3.39 -19.36
CA SER A 131 9.71 -4.74 -19.91
C SER A 131 8.31 -5.30 -20.21
N LEU A 132 8.22 -6.29 -21.10
CA LEU A 132 6.94 -6.93 -21.41
C LEU A 132 6.27 -7.50 -20.15
N TYR A 133 7.05 -8.12 -19.28
CA TYR A 133 6.57 -8.63 -17.99
C TYR A 133 5.98 -7.51 -17.11
N SER A 134 6.72 -6.42 -16.91
CA SER A 134 6.23 -5.29 -16.10
C SER A 134 4.99 -4.64 -16.70
N LYS A 135 4.89 -4.57 -18.04
CA LYS A 135 3.67 -4.09 -18.72
C LYS A 135 2.48 -5.00 -18.43
N ILE A 136 2.63 -6.32 -18.58
CA ILE A 136 1.55 -7.28 -18.31
C ILE A 136 1.08 -7.17 -16.86
N ILE A 137 2.01 -7.14 -15.90
CA ILE A 137 1.69 -7.01 -14.48
C ILE A 137 0.96 -5.70 -14.18
N LEU A 138 1.42 -4.58 -14.75
CA LEU A 138 0.76 -3.29 -14.56
C LEU A 138 -0.68 -3.30 -15.11
N HIS A 139 -0.88 -3.79 -16.33
CA HIS A 139 -2.21 -3.86 -16.93
C HIS A 139 -3.14 -4.79 -16.15
N LEU A 140 -2.61 -5.93 -15.67
CA LEU A 140 -3.36 -6.83 -14.80
C LEU A 140 -3.76 -6.15 -13.49
N GLN A 141 -2.83 -5.46 -12.82
CA GLN A 141 -3.12 -4.71 -11.59
C GLN A 141 -4.19 -3.65 -11.79
N LEU A 142 -4.07 -2.84 -12.84
CA LEU A 142 -5.05 -1.81 -13.18
C LEU A 142 -6.41 -2.42 -13.52
N PHE A 143 -6.44 -3.52 -14.27
CA PHE A 143 -7.66 -4.23 -14.62
C PHE A 143 -8.39 -4.76 -13.37
N VAL A 144 -7.64 -5.41 -12.47
CA VAL A 144 -8.18 -5.95 -11.22
C VAL A 144 -8.82 -4.84 -10.37
N HIS A 145 -8.09 -3.74 -10.13
CA HIS A 145 -8.57 -2.66 -9.26
C HIS A 145 -9.68 -1.82 -9.90
N LYS A 146 -9.68 -1.65 -11.22
CA LYS A 146 -10.70 -0.85 -11.93
C LYS A 146 -11.98 -1.62 -12.25
N HIS A 147 -11.92 -2.94 -12.42
CA HIS A 147 -13.05 -3.72 -12.94
C HIS A 147 -13.48 -4.90 -12.07
N LEU A 148 -12.58 -5.54 -11.34
CA LEU A 148 -12.92 -6.73 -10.55
C LEU A 148 -13.24 -6.40 -9.09
N LEU A 149 -12.48 -5.49 -8.49
CA LEU A 149 -12.55 -5.16 -7.07
C LEU A 149 -13.59 -4.11 -6.65
N PRO A 150 -14.03 -3.13 -7.48
CA PRO A 150 -14.95 -2.09 -7.03
C PRO A 150 -16.24 -2.64 -6.45
N VAL A 151 -16.72 -2.06 -5.35
CA VAL A 151 -17.71 -2.70 -4.47
C VAL A 151 -19.13 -2.62 -5.00
N HIS A 152 -19.39 -1.73 -5.95
CA HIS A 152 -20.70 -1.56 -6.59
C HIS A 152 -21.06 -2.72 -7.54
N TYR A 153 -20.09 -3.51 -7.98
CA TYR A 153 -20.35 -4.67 -8.83
C TYR A 153 -20.66 -5.93 -8.01
N TRP A 154 -21.64 -6.73 -8.44
CA TRP A 154 -22.05 -7.94 -7.73
C TRP A 154 -20.96 -9.03 -7.72
N TRP A 155 -20.20 -9.18 -8.82
CA TRP A 155 -19.10 -10.15 -8.94
C TRP A 155 -17.91 -9.80 -8.05
N SER A 156 -17.78 -8.55 -7.61
CA SER A 156 -16.67 -8.11 -6.76
C SER A 156 -16.57 -8.95 -5.50
N ARG A 157 -17.69 -9.42 -4.94
CA ARG A 157 -17.69 -10.33 -3.77
C ARG A 157 -16.88 -11.61 -4.03
N ILE A 158 -16.99 -12.19 -5.22
CA ILE A 158 -16.29 -13.42 -5.61
C ILE A 158 -14.80 -13.14 -5.76
N PHE A 159 -14.44 -12.08 -6.49
CA PHE A 159 -13.04 -11.72 -6.73
C PHE A 159 -12.34 -11.26 -5.45
N ARG A 160 -12.99 -10.46 -4.60
CA ARG A 160 -12.45 -10.07 -3.29
C ARG A 160 -12.20 -11.29 -2.40
N ALA A 161 -13.12 -12.25 -2.36
CA ALA A 161 -12.89 -13.50 -1.63
C ALA A 161 -11.69 -14.28 -2.20
N HIS A 162 -11.56 -14.36 -3.52
CA HIS A 162 -10.42 -14.97 -4.18
C HIS A 162 -9.09 -14.29 -3.81
N PHE A 163 -8.98 -12.97 -3.97
CA PHE A 163 -7.74 -12.23 -3.66
C PHE A 163 -7.40 -12.24 -2.15
N ASN A 164 -8.41 -12.18 -1.27
CA ASN A 164 -8.18 -12.34 0.17
C ASN A 164 -7.61 -13.73 0.51
N ASN A 165 -8.14 -14.79 -0.12
CA ASN A 165 -7.62 -16.14 0.06
C ASN A 165 -6.23 -16.30 -0.55
N GLN A 166 -5.98 -15.70 -1.71
CA GLN A 166 -4.65 -15.67 -2.32
C GLN A 166 -3.62 -15.03 -1.38
N MET A 167 -3.94 -13.91 -0.73
CA MET A 167 -3.05 -13.25 0.22
C MET A 167 -2.76 -14.13 1.45
N LYS A 168 -3.79 -14.80 2.00
CA LYS A 168 -3.62 -15.76 3.11
C LYS A 168 -2.72 -16.93 2.73
N ILE A 169 -2.90 -17.47 1.52
CA ILE A 169 -2.04 -18.53 0.98
C ILE A 169 -0.62 -18.02 0.80
N GLY A 170 -0.44 -16.80 0.28
CA GLY A 170 0.87 -16.14 0.16
C GLY A 170 1.61 -16.10 1.50
N PHE A 171 0.97 -15.58 2.55
CA PHE A 171 1.54 -15.56 3.89
C PHE A 171 1.87 -16.96 4.42
N TYR A 172 0.96 -17.92 4.28
CA TYR A 172 1.18 -19.29 4.71
C TYR A 172 2.39 -19.93 4.00
N LEU A 173 2.49 -19.72 2.68
CA LEU A 173 3.62 -20.22 1.89
C LEU A 173 4.92 -19.51 2.31
N THR A 174 4.93 -18.20 2.50
CA THR A 174 6.13 -17.50 2.98
C THR A 174 6.58 -18.00 4.36
N GLU A 175 5.65 -18.34 5.26
CA GLU A 175 6.01 -18.82 6.60
C GLU A 175 6.48 -20.28 6.60
N LYS A 176 5.77 -21.18 5.90
CA LYS A 176 6.01 -22.63 5.98
C LYS A 176 6.89 -23.16 4.86
N PHE A 177 6.77 -22.58 3.66
CA PHE A 177 7.42 -23.06 2.44
C PHE A 177 7.92 -21.89 1.57
N PRO A 178 8.94 -21.13 2.01
CA PRO A 178 9.38 -19.89 1.36
C PRO A 178 10.13 -20.11 0.02
N PHE A 179 9.54 -20.85 -0.92
CA PHE A 179 10.13 -21.18 -2.22
C PHE A 179 10.57 -19.95 -3.00
N LEU A 180 9.73 -18.91 -3.01
CA LEU A 180 10.03 -17.66 -3.72
C LEU A 180 11.16 -16.88 -3.05
N ALA A 181 11.20 -16.87 -1.71
CA ALA A 181 12.30 -16.26 -0.99
C ALA A 181 13.61 -17.05 -1.15
N TYR A 182 13.56 -18.37 -1.38
CA TYR A 182 14.76 -19.17 -1.69
C TYR A 182 15.39 -18.72 -3.01
N ILE A 183 14.59 -18.34 -4.00
CA ILE A 183 15.09 -17.86 -5.29
C ILE A 183 15.85 -16.54 -5.12
N LEU A 184 15.32 -15.62 -4.30
CA LEU A 184 15.92 -14.29 -4.11
C LEU A 184 17.08 -14.27 -3.11
N TYR A 185 16.93 -14.93 -1.97
CA TYR A 185 17.87 -14.81 -0.84
C TYR A 185 18.67 -16.09 -0.55
N GLY A 186 18.28 -17.22 -1.15
CA GLY A 186 18.82 -18.54 -0.84
C GLY A 186 18.28 -19.13 0.46
N ARG A 187 18.28 -20.47 0.56
CA ARG A 187 17.64 -21.23 1.67
C ARG A 187 18.00 -20.76 3.07
N LYS A 188 19.27 -20.40 3.30
CA LYS A 188 19.77 -20.00 4.64
C LYS A 188 19.22 -18.65 5.10
N ARG A 189 19.01 -17.70 4.18
CA ARG A 189 18.58 -16.33 4.50
C ARG A 189 17.07 -16.14 4.46
N SER A 190 16.33 -17.08 3.87
CA SER A 190 14.88 -17.02 3.79
C SER A 190 14.16 -17.32 5.11
N TYR A 191 14.83 -18.00 6.05
CA TYR A 191 14.33 -18.17 7.41
C TYR A 191 14.94 -17.10 8.31
N PHE A 192 14.24 -15.97 8.43
CA PHE A 192 14.68 -14.85 9.25
C PHE A 192 13.77 -14.70 10.46
N ASN A 193 14.35 -14.76 11.66
CA ASN A 193 13.63 -14.48 12.90
C ASN A 193 14.10 -13.12 13.44
N ILE A 194 13.24 -12.12 13.25
CA ILE A 194 13.49 -10.73 13.70
C ILE A 194 13.79 -10.63 15.20
N TYR A 195 13.25 -11.52 16.03
CA TYR A 195 13.43 -11.49 17.49
C TYR A 195 14.74 -12.11 17.94
N LYS A 196 15.41 -12.87 17.07
CA LYS A 196 16.74 -13.44 17.35
C LYS A 196 17.87 -12.58 16.78
N PHE A 197 17.53 -11.62 15.92
CA PHE A 197 18.49 -10.73 15.30
C PHE A 197 18.83 -9.59 16.25
N HIS A 198 20.11 -9.46 16.59
CA HIS A 198 20.63 -8.36 17.41
C HIS A 198 21.53 -7.52 16.49
N PHE A 199 21.34 -6.20 16.48
CA PHE A 199 22.30 -5.29 15.87
C PHE A 199 23.47 -5.17 16.86
N ASP A 200 24.63 -5.71 16.48
CA ASP A 200 25.90 -5.43 17.16
C ASP A 200 26.31 -3.96 16.96
#